data_AF-A0A521RFH9-F1
#
_entry.id   AF-A0A521RFH9-F1
#
_cell.length_a   1.000
_cell.length_b   1.000
_cell.length_c   1.000
_cell.angle_alpha   90.00
_cell.angle_beta   90.00
_cell.angle_gamma   90.00
#
_symmetry.space_group_name_H-M   'P 1'
#
loop_
_entity.id
_entity.type
_entity.pdbx_description
1 polymer ?
#
loop_
_entity_poly.entity_id
_entity_poly.type
_entity_poly.pdbx_seq_one_letter_code
_entity_poly.pdbx_strand_id
1 'polypeptide(L)'
;MHQVFDSNAPKKPTNLSINSGLLAEARQLKINLSATLERALEKEVRTARRNKWLDENKKGMETCNKLASRHGLFADKYRIF
;
A
#
# COMPACT_ATOMS: atom_id res chain seq x y z
N MET A 1 -1.01 10.72 -5.99
CA MET A 1 -0.95 9.43 -5.28
C MET A 1 -1.06 9.71 -3.79
N HIS A 2 -2.01 9.10 -3.06
CA HIS A 2 -2.11 9.30 -1.62
C HIS A 2 -0.86 8.72 -0.93
N GLN A 3 -0.06 9.59 -0.30
CA GLN A 3 1.08 9.16 0.50
C GLN A 3 0.58 8.36 1.70
N VAL A 4 1.22 7.23 1.96
CA VAL A 4 0.84 6.31 3.05
C VAL A 4 1.28 6.85 4.41
N PHE A 5 2.23 7.78 4.44
CA PHE A 5 2.76 8.40 5.64
C PHE A 5 3.25 9.81 5.33
N ASP A 6 3.45 10.61 6.37
CA ASP A 6 3.99 11.96 6.27
C ASP A 6 5.48 11.90 5.88
N SER A 7 5.79 12.47 4.72
CA SER A 7 7.16 12.54 4.17
C SER A 7 8.08 13.44 5.00
N ASN A 8 7.52 14.36 5.78
CA ASN A 8 8.26 15.32 6.60
C ASN A 8 8.44 14.88 8.06
N ALA A 9 7.91 13.71 8.43
CA ALA A 9 8.06 13.20 9.78
C ALA A 9 9.54 12.92 10.09
N PRO A 10 10.04 13.32 11.28
CA PRO A 10 11.43 13.08 11.65
C PRO A 10 11.72 11.57 11.72
N LYS A 11 12.82 11.16 11.07
CA LYS A 11 13.29 9.76 11.11
C LYS A 11 13.64 9.37 12.54
N LYS A 12 12.92 8.40 13.10
CA LYS A 12 13.24 7.85 14.42
C LYS A 12 14.23 6.69 14.28
N PRO A 13 15.37 6.70 15.00
CA PRO A 13 16.23 5.53 15.07
C PRO A 13 15.45 4.39 15.71
N THR A 14 15.29 3.30 14.97
CA THR A 14 14.56 2.12 15.41
C THR A 14 15.55 0.98 15.53
N ASN A 15 15.68 0.38 16.72
CA ASN A 15 16.58 -0.76 16.91
C ASN A 15 15.90 -2.00 16.31
N LEU A 16 16.62 -2.71 15.44
CA LEU A 16 16.06 -3.82 14.67
C LEU A 16 17.08 -4.95 14.59
N SER A 17 16.58 -6.19 14.60
CA SER A 17 17.40 -7.38 14.46
C SER A 17 17.37 -7.83 13.00
N ILE A 18 18.53 -7.83 12.34
CA ILE A 18 18.71 -8.32 10.96
C ILE A 18 19.79 -9.40 10.97
N ASN A 19 19.66 -10.36 10.05
CA ASN A 19 20.69 -11.37 9.80
C ASN A 19 22.06 -10.71 9.54
N SER A 20 23.07 -11.12 10.29
CA SER A 20 24.42 -10.55 10.22
C SER A 20 25.10 -10.74 8.87
N GLY A 21 24.86 -11.86 8.18
CA GLY A 21 25.37 -12.13 6.83
C GLY A 21 24.77 -11.19 5.80
N LEU A 22 23.45 -11.01 5.83
CA LEU A 22 22.76 -10.06 4.95
C LEU A 22 23.22 -8.61 5.18
N LEU A 23 23.45 -8.23 6.44
CA LEU A 23 23.99 -6.91 6.78
C LEU A 23 25.41 -6.72 6.22
N ALA A 24 26.26 -7.74 6.32
CA ALA A 24 27.62 -7.70 5.80
C ALA A 24 27.62 -7.55 4.28
N GLU A 25 26.79 -8.31 3.57
CA GLU A 25 26.65 -8.25 2.11
C GLU A 25 26.10 -6.89 1.67
N ALA A 26 25.06 -6.37 2.34
CA ALA A 26 24.52 -5.05 2.05
C ALA A 26 25.57 -3.94 2.24
N ARG A 27 26.42 -4.04 3.26
CA ARG A 27 27.53 -3.10 3.50
C ARG A 27 28.60 -3.22 2.41
N GLN A 28 28.99 -4.43 2.02
CA GLN A 28 29.96 -4.65 0.93
C GLN A 28 29.47 -4.05 -0.39
N LEU A 29 28.18 -4.20 -0.68
CA LEU A 29 27.52 -3.65 -1.87
C LEU A 29 27.19 -2.15 -1.75
N LYS A 30 27.59 -1.48 -0.65
CA LYS A 30 27.30 -0.07 -0.37
C LYS A 30 25.81 0.29 -0.47
N ILE A 31 24.94 -0.67 -0.13
CA ILE A 31 23.49 -0.45 -0.14
C ILE A 31 23.13 0.48 1.01
N ASN A 32 22.34 1.52 0.70
CA ASN A 32 21.81 2.40 1.72
C ASN A 32 20.67 1.67 2.48
N LEU A 33 21.00 1.13 3.64
CA LEU A 33 20.09 0.30 4.44
C LEU A 33 18.85 1.08 4.86
N SER A 34 18.99 2.35 5.25
CA SER A 34 17.88 3.20 5.66
C SER A 34 16.90 3.41 4.51
N ALA A 35 17.38 3.83 3.33
CA ALA A 35 16.52 4.07 2.18
C ALA A 35 15.85 2.79 1.66
N THR A 36 16.58 1.67 1.71
CA THR A 36 16.06 0.36 1.26
C THR A 36 14.96 -0.14 2.19
N LEU A 37 15.18 -0.04 3.50
CA LEU A 37 14.20 -0.41 4.51
C LEU A 37 12.96 0.47 4.43
N GLU A 38 13.13 1.78 4.29
CA GLU A 38 12.04 2.74 4.18
C GLU A 38 11.14 2.43 2.97
N ARG A 39 11.74 2.17 1.80
CA ARG A 39 11.00 1.77 0.59
C ARG A 39 10.30 0.43 0.73
N ALA A 40 10.96 -0.56 1.33
CA ALA A 40 10.35 -1.88 1.56
C ALA A 40 9.16 -1.77 2.53
N LEU A 41 9.33 -1.03 3.62
CA LEU A 41 8.30 -0.81 4.62
C LEU A 41 7.12 -0.04 4.05
N GLU A 42 7.36 1.01 3.24
CA GLU A 42 6.30 1.72 2.52
C GLU A 42 5.44 0.77 1.69
N LYS A 43 6.08 -0.12 0.92
CA LYS A 43 5.39 -1.08 0.06
C LYS A 43 4.51 -2.03 0.87
N GLU A 44 5.04 -2.56 1.97
CA GLU A 44 4.31 -3.46 2.86
C GLU A 44 3.13 -2.74 3.54
N VAL A 45 3.35 -1.55 4.12
CA VAL A 45 2.29 -0.78 4.76
C VAL A 45 1.20 -0.40 3.76
N ARG A 46 1.57 0.00 2.53
CA ARG A 46 0.61 0.30 1.47
C ARG A 46 -0.27 -0.91 1.13
N THR A 47 0.35 -2.09 1.05
CA THR A 47 -0.33 -3.34 0.73
C THR A 47 -1.27 -3.74 1.86
N ALA A 48 -0.79 -3.70 3.11
CA ALA A 48 -1.59 -4.00 4.29
C ALA A 48 -2.80 -3.05 4.43
N ARG A 49 -2.59 -1.74 4.23
CA ARG A 49 -3.70 -0.75 4.25
C ARG A 49 -4.70 -0.98 3.13
N ARG A 50 -4.24 -1.30 1.92
CA ARG A 50 -5.13 -1.64 0.82
C ARG A 50 -5.98 -2.85 1.16
N ASN A 51 -5.37 -3.91 1.68
CA ASN A 51 -6.09 -5.12 2.06
C ASN A 51 -7.12 -4.85 3.16
N LYS A 52 -6.75 -4.07 4.18
CA LYS A 52 -7.66 -3.64 5.23
C LYS A 52 -8.83 -2.82 4.68
N TRP A 53 -8.55 -1.86 3.79
CA TRP A 53 -9.58 -1.06 3.15
C TRP A 53 -10.53 -1.91 2.31
N LEU A 54 -10.01 -2.88 1.55
CA LEU A 54 -10.82 -3.81 0.75
C LEU A 54 -11.75 -4.63 1.64
N ASP A 55 -11.27 -5.11 2.79
CA ASP A 55 -12.07 -5.86 3.75
C ASP A 55 -13.18 -5.00 4.36
N GLU A 56 -12.84 -3.81 4.86
CA GLU A 56 -13.77 -2.85 5.43
C GLU A 56 -14.86 -2.40 4.42
N ASN A 57 -14.47 -2.21 3.16
CA ASN A 57 -15.36 -1.70 2.11
C ASN A 57 -16.06 -2.81 1.32
N LYS A 58 -15.77 -4.09 1.60
CA LYS A 58 -16.33 -5.23 0.88
C LYS A 58 -17.86 -5.20 0.86
N LYS A 59 -18.47 -4.96 2.02
CA LYS A 59 -19.94 -4.90 2.16
C LYS A 59 -20.55 -3.71 1.39
N GLY A 60 -19.87 -2.57 1.38
CA GLY A 60 -20.28 -1.39 0.59
C GLY A 60 -20.20 -1.66 -0.91
N MET A 61 -19.08 -2.24 -1.36
CA MET A 61 -18.89 -2.62 -2.77
C MET A 61 -19.89 -3.66 -3.23
N GLU A 62 -20.18 -4.70 -2.43
CA GLU A 62 -21.21 -5.70 -2.77
C GLU A 62 -22.59 -5.07 -2.90
N THR A 63 -22.93 -4.10 -2.05
CA THR A 63 -24.21 -3.39 -2.12
C THR A 63 -24.30 -2.53 -3.38
N CYS A 64 -23.24 -1.78 -3.69
CA CYS A 64 -23.15 -0.98 -4.92
C CYS A 64 -23.20 -1.86 -6.17
N ASN A 65 -22.49 -2.98 -6.19
CA ASN A 65 -22.51 -3.94 -7.30
C ASN A 65 -23.90 -4.54 -7.50
N LYS A 66 -24.59 -4.92 -6.41
CA LYS A 66 -25.99 -5.41 -6.50
C LYS A 66 -26.93 -4.34 -7.05
N LEU A 67 -26.78 -3.09 -6.62
CA LEU A 67 -27.58 -1.98 -7.14
C LEU A 67 -27.32 -1.73 -8.62
N ALA A 68 -26.05 -1.72 -9.04
CA ALA A 68 -25.66 -1.57 -10.44
C ALA A 68 -26.20 -2.73 -11.31
N SER A 69 -26.10 -3.98 -10.85
CA SER A 69 -26.66 -5.13 -11.58
C SER A 69 -28.18 -5.09 -11.67
N ARG A 70 -28.87 -4.57 -10.64
CA ARG A 70 -30.33 -4.52 -10.59
C ARG A 70 -30.91 -3.35 -11.40
N HIS A 71 -30.25 -2.19 -11.38
CA HIS A 71 -30.79 -0.95 -11.94
C HIS A 71 -30.05 -0.46 -13.19
N GLY A 72 -28.96 -1.12 -13.58
CA GLY A 72 -28.04 -0.63 -14.60
C GLY A 72 -27.20 0.54 -14.08
N LEU A 73 -26.22 0.97 -14.86
CA LEU A 73 -25.45 2.16 -14.54
C LEU A 73 -26.15 3.39 -15.11
N PHE A 74 -26.12 4.50 -14.37
CA PHE A 74 -26.67 5.77 -14.86
C PHE A 74 -26.04 6.18 -16.20
N ALA A 75 -24.74 5.87 -16.37
CA ALA A 75 -23.98 6.16 -17.58
C ALA A 75 -24.31 5.25 -18.78
N ASP A 76 -25.01 4.12 -18.58
CA ASP A 76 -25.35 3.21 -19.68
C ASP A 76 -26.21 3.90 -20.76
N LYS A 77 -27.02 4.90 -20.37
CA LYS A 77 -27.85 5.69 -21.30
C LYS A 77 -27.05 6.64 -22.20
N TYR A 78 -25.78 6.88 -21.89
CA TYR A 78 -24.92 7.84 -22.61
C TYR A 78 -23.67 7.17 -23.19
N ARG A 79 -23.58 5.84 -23.11
CA ARG A 79 -22.43 5.09 -23.63
C ARG A 79 -22.56 4.96 -25.15
N ILE A 80 -21.65 5.64 -25.87
CA ILE A 80 -21.52 5.56 -27.32
C ILE A 80 -20.41 4.53 -27.60
N PHE A 81 -20.69 3.52 -28.44
CA PHE A 81 -19.74 2.46 -28.80
C PHE A 81 -18.91 2.85 -30.03
#